data_AF-A0A9N8HIC0-F1
#
_entry.id   AF-A0A9N8HIC0-F1
#
_cell.length_a   1.000
_cell.length_b   1.000
_cell.length_c   1.000
_cell.angle_alpha   90.00
_cell.angle_beta   90.00
_cell.angle_gamma   90.00
#
_symmetry.space_group_name_H-M   'P 1'
#
loop_
_entity.id
_entity.type
_entity.pdbx_description
1 polymer ?
#
loop_
_entity_poly.entity_id
_entity_poly.type
_entity_poly.pdbx_seq_one_letter_code
_entity_poly.pdbx_strand_id
1 'polypeptide(L)'
;MPLWDGHELGFLLTASGCYSAVHFSMPRGYLRSFIHRQPVAALSMAWATAAFALPFIVPPIRRRMGLPTNQYNADHPNVVYPKYEFK
;
A
#
# COMPACT_ATOMS: atom_id res chain seq x y z
N MET A 1 -9.02 18.74 -7.51
CA MET A 1 -7.67 18.96 -6.95
C MET A 1 -7.52 17.94 -5.83
N PRO A 2 -6.53 17.02 -5.85
CA PRO A 2 -6.38 16.09 -4.73
C PRO A 2 -6.13 16.92 -3.46
N LEU A 3 -6.98 16.76 -2.45
CA LEU A 3 -6.85 17.43 -1.16
C LEU A 3 -5.78 16.63 -0.40
N TRP A 4 -4.51 16.99 -0.56
CA TRP A 4 -3.42 16.35 0.16
C TRP A 4 -3.55 16.73 1.63
N ASP A 5 -4.02 15.79 2.45
CA ASP A 5 -4.10 15.96 3.90
C ASP A 5 -2.69 15.96 4.49
N GLY A 6 -2.46 16.71 5.57
CA GLY A 6 -1.15 16.81 6.23
C GLY A 6 -0.61 15.45 6.69
N HIS A 7 -1.50 14.49 6.93
CA HIS A 7 -1.15 13.09 7.22
C HIS A 7 -0.46 12.38 6.06
N GLU A 8 -0.91 12.58 4.82
CA GLU A 8 -0.34 11.90 3.64
C GLU A 8 1.06 12.43 3.34
N LEU A 9 1.27 13.74 3.53
CA LEU A 9 2.59 14.38 3.44
C LEU A 9 3.54 13.88 4.52
N GLY A 10 3.08 13.77 5.78
CA GLY A 10 3.88 13.25 6.89
C GLY A 10 4.32 11.80 6.67
N PHE A 11 3.41 10.97 6.15
CA PHE A 11 3.73 9.59 5.78
C PHE A 11 4.79 9.52 4.68
N LEU A 12 4.63 10.30 3.61
CA LEU A 12 5.58 10.32 2.49
C LEU A 12 6.96 10.82 2.91
N LEU A 13 7.02 11.85 3.76
CA LEU A 13 8.28 12.38 4.29
C LEU A 13 9.01 11.31 5.13
N THR A 14 8.28 10.62 6.00
CA THR A 14 8.83 9.54 6.83
C THR A 14 9.30 8.36 5.97
N ALA A 15 8.49 7.93 5.00
CA ALA A 15 8.83 6.85 4.08
C ALA A 15 10.08 7.19 3.25
N SER A 16 10.17 8.42 2.74
CA SER A 16 11.33 8.90 1.98
C SER A 16 12.59 9.01 2.84
N GLY A 17 12.47 9.43 4.10
CA GLY A 17 13.57 9.47 5.06
C GLY A 17 14.09 8.09 5.45
N CYS A 18 13.19 7.13 5.67
CA CYS A 18 13.58 5.74 5.89
C CYS A 18 14.25 5.14 4.65
N TYR A 19 13.73 5.44 3.46
CA TYR A 19 14.33 4.98 2.20
C TYR A 19 15.74 5.55 2.01
N SER A 20 15.93 6.86 2.21
CA SER A 20 17.25 7.49 2.07
C SER A 20 18.24 6.96 3.11
N ALA A 21 17.83 6.79 4.36
CA ALA A 21 18.66 6.19 5.40
C ALA A 21 19.15 4.79 5.00
N VAL A 22 18.27 3.94 4.47
CA VAL A 22 18.63 2.60 4.00
C VAL A 22 19.54 2.66 2.77
N HIS A 23 19.22 3.51 1.79
CA HIS A 23 19.91 3.53 0.50
C HIS A 23 21.32 4.14 0.57
N PHE A 24 21.56 5.06 1.51
CA PHE A 24 22.87 5.67 1.72
C PHE A 24 23.71 4.99 2.80
N SER A 25 23.11 4.32 3.80
CA SER A 25 23.87 3.66 4.86
C SER A 25 24.27 2.21 4.53
N MET A 26 23.53 1.53 3.65
CA MET A 26 23.76 0.10 3.41
C MET A 26 24.62 -0.17 2.19
N PRO A 27 25.53 -1.17 2.26
CA PRO A 27 26.38 -1.55 1.13
C PRO A 27 25.56 -2.12 -0.03
N ARG A 28 26.09 -1.98 -1.25
CA ARG A 28 25.47 -2.54 -2.45
C ARG A 28 25.20 -4.04 -2.26
N GLY A 29 23.97 -4.47 -2.56
CA GLY A 29 23.55 -5.86 -2.41
C GLY A 29 23.08 -6.25 -1.00
N TYR A 30 22.93 -5.31 -0.07
CA TYR A 30 22.39 -5.55 1.27
C TYR A 30 21.07 -6.30 1.24
N LEU A 31 20.11 -5.91 0.39
CA LEU A 31 18.81 -6.59 0.29
C LEU A 31 18.96 -8.08 -0.05
N ARG A 32 19.84 -8.41 -1.00
CA ARG A 32 20.12 -9.81 -1.35
C ARG A 32 20.74 -10.55 -0.18
N SER A 33 21.70 -9.92 0.53
CA SER A 33 22.33 -10.50 1.72
C SER A 33 21.34 -10.71 2.86
N PHE A 34 20.44 -9.75 3.08
CA PHE A 34 19.38 -9.81 4.09
C PHE A 34 18.41 -10.95 3.83
N ILE A 35 17.93 -11.09 2.60
CA ILE A 35 17.03 -12.20 2.20
C ILE A 35 17.71 -13.55 2.43
N HIS A 36 19.00 -13.69 2.09
CA HIS A 36 19.73 -14.95 2.29
C HIS A 36 20.00 -15.26 3.77
N ARG A 37 20.28 -14.26 4.60
CA ARG A 37 20.61 -14.46 6.01
C ARG A 37 19.37 -14.63 6.89
N GLN A 38 18.26 -13.97 6.55
CA GLN A 38 17.04 -13.94 7.35
C GLN A 38 15.78 -14.08 6.46
N PRO A 39 15.55 -15.26 5.87
CA PRO A 39 14.48 -15.46 4.89
C PRO A 39 13.08 -15.29 5.48
N VAL A 40 12.86 -15.72 6.73
CA VAL A 40 11.57 -15.60 7.42
C VAL A 40 11.21 -14.13 7.63
N ALA A 41 12.13 -13.34 8.18
CA ALA A 41 11.90 -11.91 8.40
C ALA A 41 11.68 -11.15 7.09
N ALA A 42 12.46 -11.46 6.05
CA ALA A 42 12.30 -10.85 4.74
C ALA A 42 10.91 -11.15 4.12
N LEU A 43 10.43 -12.39 4.24
CA LEU A 43 9.12 -12.77 3.75
C LEU A 43 8.00 -12.12 4.57
N SER A 44 8.13 -12.06 5.89
CA SER A 44 7.16 -11.36 6.76
C SER A 44 7.07 -9.87 6.40
N MET A 45 8.19 -9.20 6.19
CA MET A 45 8.21 -7.80 5.75
C MET A 45 7.60 -7.62 4.37
N ALA A 46 7.91 -8.50 3.41
CA ALA A 46 7.31 -8.47 2.08
C ALA A 46 5.79 -8.61 2.15
N TRP A 47 5.29 -9.55 2.97
CA TRP A 47 3.86 -9.78 3.16
C TRP A 47 3.16 -8.60 3.82
N ALA A 48 3.76 -8.03 4.88
CA ALA A 48 3.24 -6.86 5.55
C ALA A 48 3.16 -5.65 4.61
N THR A 49 4.20 -5.44 3.81
CA THR A 49 4.26 -4.35 2.83
C THR A 49 3.21 -4.53 1.73
N ALA A 50 3.07 -5.76 1.22
CA ALA A 50 2.04 -6.09 0.24
C ALA A 50 0.63 -5.83 0.81
N ALA A 51 0.35 -6.32 2.01
CA ALA A 51 -0.95 -6.12 2.68
C ALA A 51 -1.27 -4.64 2.90
N PHE A 52 -0.28 -3.83 3.30
CA PHE A 52 -0.45 -2.40 3.48
C PHE A 52 -0.70 -1.67 2.14
N ALA A 53 -0.15 -2.15 1.03
CA ALA A 53 -0.34 -1.56 -0.29
C ALA A 53 -1.71 -1.92 -0.91
N LEU A 54 -2.32 -3.05 -0.54
CA LEU A 54 -3.58 -3.53 -1.15
C LEU A 54 -4.73 -2.50 -1.11
N PRO A 55 -5.03 -1.82 0.01
CA PRO A 55 -6.11 -0.81 0.06
C PRO A 55 -5.89 0.38 -0.87
N PHE A 56 -4.64 0.67 -1.25
CA PHE A 56 -4.33 1.76 -2.17
C PHE A 56 -4.41 1.34 -3.64
N ILE A 57 -4.11 0.07 -3.95
CA ILE A 57 -4.04 -0.45 -5.33
C ILE A 57 -5.36 -1.09 -5.76
N VAL A 58 -5.97 -1.91 -4.90
CA VAL A 58 -7.12 -2.75 -5.27
C VAL A 58 -8.40 -1.94 -5.49
N PRO A 59 -8.81 -1.01 -4.61
CA PRO A 59 -10.02 -0.22 -4.82
C PRO A 59 -10.06 0.58 -6.13
N PRO A 60 -9.03 1.33 -6.55
CA PRO A 60 -9.08 2.05 -7.82
C PRO A 60 -9.17 1.11 -9.03
N ILE A 61 -8.51 -0.06 -8.98
CA ILE A 61 -8.63 -1.08 -10.04
C ILE A 61 -10.06 -1.63 -10.11
N ARG A 62 -10.63 -2.01 -8.95
CA ARG A 62 -12.01 -2.53 -8.88
C ARG A 62 -13.04 -1.51 -9.36
N ARG A 63 -12.87 -0.22 -9.03
CA ARG A 63 -13.72 0.89 -9.52
C ARG A 63 -13.69 0.99 -11.04
N ARG A 64 -12.52 0.87 -11.66
CA ARG A 64 -12.39 0.90 -13.12
C ARG A 64 -13.05 -0.29 -13.82
N MET A 65 -13.15 -1.42 -13.14
CA MET A 65 -13.84 -2.61 -13.64
C MET A 65 -15.35 -2.63 -13.33
N GLY A 66 -15.89 -1.59 -12.68
CA GLY A 66 -17.30 -1.54 -12.26
C GLY A 66 -17.68 -2.55 -11.18
N LEU A 67 -16.69 -3.14 -10.49
CA LEU A 67 -16.93 -4.11 -9.42
C LEU A 67 -17.34 -3.40 -8.12
N PRO A 68 -18.15 -4.03 -7.27
CA PRO A 68 -18.64 -3.42 -6.03
C PRO A 68 -17.51 -3.10 -5.05
N THR A 69 -17.32 -1.83 -4.68
CA THR A 69 -16.22 -1.38 -3.82
C THR A 69 -16.58 -0.09 -3.05
N ASN A 70 -17.08 -0.24 -1.82
CA ASN A 70 -17.36 0.88 -0.90
C ASN A 70 -16.48 0.91 0.37
N GLN A 71 -15.60 -0.08 0.54
CA GLN A 71 -15.01 -0.45 1.85
C GLN A 71 -14.16 0.64 2.52
N TYR A 72 -13.62 1.61 1.77
CA TYR A 72 -12.68 2.62 2.29
C TYR A 72 -12.96 4.05 1.80
N ASN A 73 -13.91 4.25 0.89
CA ASN A 73 -14.24 5.56 0.35
C ASN A 73 -15.62 5.48 -0.31
N ALA A 74 -16.67 5.66 0.49
CA ALA A 74 -18.06 5.50 0.07
C ALA A 74 -18.56 6.64 -0.81
N ASP A 75 -17.93 7.81 -0.71
CA ASP A 75 -18.33 9.05 -1.41
C ASP A 75 -17.67 9.21 -2.79
N HIS A 76 -16.85 8.24 -3.21
CA HIS A 76 -16.13 8.33 -4.47
C HIS A 76 -17.11 8.16 -5.67
N PRO A 77 -17.01 8.97 -6.74
CA PRO A 77 -18.02 9.05 -7.81
C PRO A 77 -18.28 7.73 -8.54
N ASN A 78 -17.25 6.88 -8.65
CA ASN A 78 -17.35 5.56 -9.29
C ASN A 78 -17.56 4.40 -8.28
N VAL A 79 -18.13 4.66 -7.11
CA VAL A 79 -18.44 3.62 -6.13
C VAL A 79 -19.65 2.83 -6.60
N VAL A 80 -19.46 1.51 -6.70
CA VAL A 80 -20.54 0.55 -6.92
C VAL A 80 -20.83 -0.13 -5.59
N TYR A 81 -22.07 -0.02 -5.11
CA TYR A 81 -22.49 -0.71 -3.90
C TYR A 81 -22.79 -2.18 -4.19
N PRO A 82 -22.42 -3.11 -3.29
CA PRO A 82 -22.86 -4.49 -3.39
C PRO A 82 -24.39 -4.55 -3.34
N LYS A 83 -25.00 -5.22 -4.32
CA LYS A 83 -26.43 -5.54 -4.29
C LYS A 83 -26.58 -6.82 -3.47
N TYR A 84 -26.95 -6.69 -2.20
CA TYR A 84 -27.33 -7.85 -1.40
C TYR A 84 -28.76 -8.25 -1.80
N GLU A 85 -28.91 -9.36 -2.51
CA GLU A 85 -30.22 -10.00 -2.65
C GLU A 85 -30.56 -10.63 -1.29
N PHE A 86 -31.52 -10.03 -0.58
CA PHE A 86 -32.17 -10.71 0.53
C PHE A 86 -32.99 -11.86 -0.06
N LYS A 87 -32.50 -13.09 0.12
CA LYS A 87 -33.31 -14.30 -0.08
C LYS A 87 -34.15 -14.57 1.15
#